data_AF-A0A8S1J2Z2-F1
#
_entry.id   AF-A0A8S1J2Z2-F1
#
_cell.length_a   1.000
_cell.length_b   1.000
_cell.length_c   1.000
_cell.angle_alpha   90.00
_cell.angle_beta   90.00
_cell.angle_gamma   90.00
#
_symmetry.space_group_name_H-M   'P 1'
#
loop_
_entity.id
_entity.type
_entity.pdbx_description
1 polymer ?
#
loop_
_entity_poly.entity_id
_entity_poly.type
_entity_poly.pdbx_seq_one_letter_code
_entity_poly.pdbx_strand_id
1 'polypeptide(L)'
;AREIVEFSTFLSDVPKMLAEFWADGPDTTAPPGHWFRITLDSAVNERLSLENTVRLMFLMGNALNDAGVASWDAKAFFNSARPITMIQCGLSGETLDAWRGPYLGVGDIEASVWQPYQASTFVTPAFAGYVSGHSTFSAAAFRALELFYNTDEYLAPKCRLIPQGTSLYEGRIDAGMPGFIPGLTDIPNQGPRTQGFSPATDVVLCWQTWEASGLESGISRFPGGIHITEDHFDGVDIGVEIAELVFDQALTLWGQ
;
A
#
# COMPACT_ATOMS: atom_id res chain seq x y z
N ALA A 1 1.79 12.74 12.90
CA ALA A 1 2.77 12.08 13.81
C ALA A 1 2.06 11.22 14.86
N ARG A 2 1.30 11.80 15.80
CA ARG A 2 0.57 11.00 16.82
C ARG A 2 -0.44 10.02 16.19
N GLU A 3 -1.17 10.44 15.18
CA GLU A 3 -2.03 9.57 14.38
C GLU A 3 -1.30 8.30 13.88
N ILE A 4 -0.05 8.43 13.39
CA ILE A 4 0.73 7.28 12.92
C ILE A 4 1.16 6.37 14.05
N VAL A 5 1.44 6.93 15.23
CA VAL A 5 1.67 6.14 16.44
C VAL A 5 0.42 5.36 16.81
N GLU A 6 -0.77 5.96 16.70
CA GLU A 6 -2.05 5.27 16.97
C GLU A 6 -2.25 4.07 16.03
N PHE A 7 -1.99 4.21 14.72
CA PHE A 7 -2.01 3.08 13.78
C PHE A 7 -1.03 1.95 14.16
N SER A 8 0.11 2.31 14.77
CA SER A 8 1.11 1.35 15.21
C SER A 8 0.65 0.50 16.41
N THR A 9 -0.28 0.99 17.23
CA THR A 9 -0.74 0.30 18.46
C THR A 9 -1.49 -1.01 18.19
N PHE A 10 -2.05 -1.18 16.98
CA PHE A 10 -2.87 -2.32 16.61
C PHE A 10 -2.32 -3.12 15.43
N LEU A 11 -1.02 -2.99 15.13
CA LEU A 11 -0.33 -3.77 14.10
C LEU A 11 -0.37 -5.27 14.40
N SER A 12 -1.44 -5.92 13.92
CA SER A 12 -1.68 -7.37 13.88
C SER A 12 -1.51 -7.90 12.46
N ASP A 13 -1.76 -9.19 12.26
CA ASP A 13 -1.58 -9.87 10.97
C ASP A 13 -2.23 -9.14 9.80
N VAL A 14 -3.51 -8.78 9.88
CA VAL A 14 -4.22 -8.17 8.74
C VAL A 14 -3.62 -6.80 8.35
N PRO A 15 -3.48 -5.80 9.26
CA PRO A 15 -2.84 -4.53 8.91
C PRO A 15 -1.41 -4.66 8.38
N LYS A 16 -0.65 -5.63 8.89
CA LYS A 16 0.72 -5.92 8.43
C LYS A 16 0.72 -6.47 7.02
N MET A 17 -0.11 -7.49 6.76
CA MET A 17 -0.22 -8.11 5.44
C MET A 17 -0.77 -7.14 4.41
N LEU A 18 -1.67 -6.25 4.83
CA LEU A 18 -2.14 -5.13 4.02
C LEU A 18 -1.01 -4.20 3.61
N ALA A 19 -0.22 -3.73 4.58
CA ALA A 19 0.90 -2.82 4.34
C ALA A 19 1.93 -3.44 3.39
N GLU A 20 2.24 -4.73 3.56
CA GLU A 20 3.18 -5.46 2.70
C GLU A 20 2.63 -5.71 1.30
N PHE A 21 1.37 -6.15 1.17
CA PHE A 21 0.75 -6.46 -0.12
C PHE A 21 0.74 -5.25 -1.04
N TRP A 22 0.40 -4.08 -0.52
CA TRP A 22 0.34 -2.83 -1.27
C TRP A 22 1.66 -2.04 -1.30
N ALA A 23 2.69 -2.45 -0.55
CA ALA A 23 3.95 -1.70 -0.50
C ALA A 23 4.69 -1.68 -1.84
N ASP A 24 4.65 -2.78 -2.60
CA ASP A 24 5.37 -2.98 -3.86
C ASP A 24 6.84 -2.53 -3.77
N GLY A 25 7.68 -3.37 -3.14
CA GLY A 25 9.11 -3.11 -2.89
C GLY A 25 10.00 -2.98 -4.14
N PRO A 26 11.32 -2.76 -3.98
CA PRO A 26 12.24 -2.40 -5.07
C PRO A 26 12.33 -3.39 -6.24
N ASP A 27 12.14 -4.68 -5.95
CA ASP A 27 12.20 -5.76 -6.96
C ASP A 27 10.81 -6.13 -7.52
N THR A 28 9.82 -5.27 -7.29
CA THR A 28 8.45 -5.44 -7.80
C THR A 28 8.18 -4.48 -8.95
N THR A 29 6.96 -4.52 -9.48
CA THR A 29 6.52 -3.61 -10.54
C THR A 29 6.17 -2.20 -10.05
N ALA A 30 6.42 -1.90 -8.78
CA ALA A 30 5.95 -0.70 -8.10
C ALA A 30 4.40 -0.56 -8.16
N PRO A 31 3.78 0.42 -7.48
CA PRO A 31 2.33 0.55 -7.45
C PRO A 31 1.68 0.68 -8.85
N PRO A 32 2.23 1.47 -9.80
CA PRO A 32 1.64 1.56 -11.14
C PRO A 32 1.60 0.21 -11.87
N GLY A 33 2.67 -0.58 -11.76
CA GLY A 33 2.71 -1.87 -12.42
C GLY A 33 1.87 -2.96 -11.72
N HIS A 34 1.59 -2.82 -10.42
CA HIS A 34 0.57 -3.62 -9.74
C HIS A 34 -0.82 -3.36 -10.37
N TRP A 35 -1.18 -2.10 -10.58
CA TRP A 35 -2.44 -1.75 -11.24
C TRP A 35 -2.53 -2.23 -12.69
N PHE A 36 -1.42 -2.23 -13.44
CA PHE A 36 -1.39 -2.87 -14.75
C PHE A 36 -1.67 -4.37 -14.70
N ARG A 37 -1.20 -5.09 -13.67
CA ARG A 37 -1.51 -6.52 -13.50
C ARG A 37 -2.99 -6.73 -13.20
N ILE A 38 -3.56 -5.96 -12.27
CA ILE A 38 -5.00 -5.99 -11.96
C ILE A 38 -5.84 -5.73 -13.22
N THR A 39 -5.45 -4.72 -14.01
CA THR A 39 -6.10 -4.35 -15.28
C THR A 39 -6.06 -5.48 -16.32
N LEU A 40 -4.91 -6.17 -16.44
CA LEU A 40 -4.80 -7.31 -17.34
C LEU A 40 -5.62 -8.51 -16.86
N ASP A 41 -5.61 -8.77 -15.55
CA ASP A 41 -6.39 -9.84 -14.94
C ASP A 41 -7.90 -9.60 -15.14
N SER A 42 -8.38 -8.36 -15.02
CA SER A 42 -9.77 -8.02 -15.30
C SER A 42 -10.11 -8.17 -16.78
N ALA A 43 -9.21 -7.76 -17.69
CA ALA A 43 -9.41 -7.94 -19.13
C ALA A 43 -9.55 -9.42 -19.51
N VAL A 44 -8.74 -10.29 -18.90
CA VAL A 44 -8.80 -11.74 -19.08
C VAL A 44 -10.09 -12.32 -18.47
N ASN A 45 -10.44 -11.93 -17.26
CA ASN A 45 -11.64 -12.41 -16.57
C ASN A 45 -12.92 -12.07 -17.35
N GLU A 46 -13.01 -10.84 -17.84
CA GLU A 46 -14.13 -10.34 -18.65
C GLU A 46 -14.05 -10.73 -20.14
N ARG A 47 -13.01 -11.47 -20.55
CA ARG A 47 -12.80 -11.95 -21.93
C ARG A 47 -12.87 -10.82 -22.97
N LEU A 48 -12.25 -9.69 -22.67
CA LEU A 48 -12.21 -8.54 -23.56
C LEU A 48 -11.57 -8.91 -24.92
N SER A 49 -12.06 -8.28 -25.99
CA SER A 49 -11.43 -8.37 -27.30
C SER A 49 -10.04 -7.73 -27.28
N LEU A 50 -9.18 -8.08 -28.22
CA LEU A 50 -7.87 -7.43 -28.36
C LEU A 50 -8.00 -5.90 -28.44
N GLU A 51 -8.98 -5.40 -29.18
CA GLU A 51 -9.25 -3.97 -29.31
C GLU A 51 -9.60 -3.33 -27.96
N ASN A 52 -10.53 -3.92 -27.21
CA ASN A 52 -10.93 -3.39 -25.91
C ASN A 52 -9.80 -3.49 -24.88
N THR A 53 -9.01 -4.56 -24.90
CA THR A 53 -7.81 -4.69 -24.05
C THR A 53 -6.78 -3.61 -24.38
N VAL A 54 -6.55 -3.29 -25.66
CA VAL A 54 -5.65 -2.19 -26.05
C VAL A 54 -6.19 -0.85 -25.56
N ARG A 55 -7.50 -0.59 -25.68
CA ARG A 55 -8.12 0.65 -25.16
C ARG A 55 -8.01 0.75 -23.65
N LEU A 56 -8.28 -0.34 -22.93
CA LEU A 56 -8.16 -0.38 -21.47
C LEU A 56 -6.73 -0.13 -21.00
N MET A 57 -5.75 -0.79 -21.62
CA MET A 57 -4.33 -0.59 -21.29
C MET A 57 -3.84 0.82 -21.66
N PHE A 58 -4.35 1.39 -22.76
CA PHE A 58 -4.09 2.78 -23.13
C PHE A 58 -4.62 3.74 -22.07
N LEU A 59 -5.87 3.58 -21.64
CA LEU A 59 -6.49 4.39 -20.60
C LEU A 59 -5.68 4.29 -19.29
N MET A 60 -5.41 3.06 -18.83
CA MET A 60 -4.67 2.80 -17.59
C MET A 60 -3.27 3.42 -17.62
N GLY A 61 -2.55 3.27 -18.73
CA GLY A 61 -1.21 3.82 -18.85
C GLY A 61 -1.15 5.34 -18.82
N ASN A 62 -2.10 6.02 -19.46
CA ASN A 62 -2.16 7.48 -19.41
C ASN A 62 -2.60 7.98 -18.02
N ALA A 63 -3.61 7.34 -17.41
CA ALA A 63 -4.07 7.71 -16.07
C ALA A 63 -2.96 7.58 -15.02
N LEU A 64 -2.23 6.45 -15.04
CA LEU A 64 -1.11 6.23 -14.13
C LEU A 64 0.07 7.17 -14.42
N ASN A 65 0.37 7.46 -15.69
CA ASN A 65 1.42 8.42 -16.04
C ASN A 65 1.13 9.80 -15.48
N ASP A 66 -0.08 10.32 -15.70
CA ASP A 66 -0.46 11.67 -15.29
C ASP A 66 -0.61 11.77 -13.77
N ALA A 67 -1.09 10.71 -13.11
CA ALA A 67 -1.04 10.58 -11.65
C ALA A 67 0.38 10.68 -11.10
N GLY A 68 1.36 10.08 -11.79
CA GLY A 68 2.78 10.20 -11.47
C GLY A 68 3.29 11.62 -11.65
N VAL A 69 2.95 12.29 -12.75
CA VAL A 69 3.36 13.70 -12.97
C VAL A 69 2.81 14.60 -11.86
N ALA A 70 1.52 14.54 -11.58
CA ALA A 70 0.87 15.40 -10.59
C ALA A 70 1.40 15.13 -9.16
N SER A 71 1.52 13.86 -8.77
CA SER A 71 2.00 13.53 -7.42
C SER A 71 3.48 13.88 -7.21
N TRP A 72 4.34 13.77 -8.23
CA TRP A 72 5.73 14.21 -8.12
C TRP A 72 5.88 15.73 -8.16
N ASP A 73 5.04 16.45 -8.91
CA ASP A 73 5.01 17.92 -8.88
C ASP A 73 4.66 18.44 -7.48
N ALA A 74 3.59 17.89 -6.87
CA ALA A 74 3.22 18.20 -5.48
C ALA A 74 4.36 17.89 -4.50
N LYS A 75 5.01 16.72 -4.63
CA LYS A 75 6.16 16.34 -3.80
C LYS A 75 7.31 17.32 -3.90
N ALA A 76 7.63 17.76 -5.12
CA ALA A 76 8.70 18.72 -5.35
C ALA A 76 8.36 20.10 -4.78
N PHE A 77 7.11 20.54 -4.93
CA PHE A 77 6.64 21.85 -4.47
C PHE A 77 6.56 21.94 -2.94
N PHE A 78 5.87 21.00 -2.29
CA PHE A 78 5.61 21.04 -0.85
C PHE A 78 6.78 20.51 -0.02
N ASN A 79 7.57 19.58 -0.57
CA ASN A 79 8.77 19.00 0.05
C ASN A 79 8.57 18.62 1.53
N SER A 80 7.43 17.99 1.84
CA SER A 80 7.04 17.70 3.23
C SER A 80 7.82 16.54 3.84
N ALA A 81 8.00 16.60 5.16
CA ALA A 81 8.69 15.57 5.93
C ALA A 81 7.87 14.26 6.05
N ARG A 82 8.56 13.15 6.26
CA ARG A 82 7.94 11.83 6.51
C ARG A 82 7.59 11.63 7.99
N PRO A 83 6.62 10.75 8.32
CA PRO A 83 6.25 10.48 9.71
C PRO A 83 7.41 10.09 10.61
N ILE A 84 8.35 9.27 10.12
CA ILE A 84 9.55 8.89 10.88
C ILE A 84 10.34 10.10 11.39
N THR A 85 10.59 11.11 10.55
CA THR A 85 11.29 12.33 10.95
C THR A 85 10.48 13.10 11.99
N MET A 86 9.17 13.22 11.78
CA MET A 86 8.28 13.94 12.70
C MET A 86 8.17 13.25 14.06
N ILE A 87 8.22 11.92 14.10
CA ILE A 87 8.16 11.13 15.34
C ILE A 87 9.51 11.15 16.04
N GLN A 88 10.59 10.77 15.36
CA GLN A 88 11.92 10.66 15.98
C GLN A 88 12.44 12.01 16.47
N CYS A 89 12.25 13.08 15.69
CA CYS A 89 12.73 14.40 16.08
C CYS A 89 11.69 15.17 16.91
N GLY A 90 10.41 15.09 16.53
CA GLY A 90 9.35 15.91 17.14
C GLY A 90 8.82 15.37 18.47
N LEU A 91 8.94 14.05 18.72
CA LEU A 91 8.51 13.40 19.96
C LEU A 91 9.70 12.82 20.75
N SER A 92 10.93 13.21 20.42
CA SER A 92 12.16 12.70 21.07
C SER A 92 12.08 12.82 22.60
N GLY A 93 12.43 11.75 23.31
CA GLY A 93 12.34 11.68 24.77
C GLY A 93 10.98 11.24 25.30
N GLU A 94 9.94 11.12 24.46
CA GLU A 94 8.70 10.42 24.80
C GLU A 94 8.86 8.90 24.66
N THR A 95 8.17 8.15 25.53
CA THR A 95 7.92 6.72 25.32
C THR A 95 6.59 6.56 24.59
N LEU A 96 6.62 5.87 23.46
CA LEU A 96 5.48 5.56 22.61
C LEU A 96 5.01 4.14 22.89
N ASP A 97 3.72 3.91 22.75
CA ASP A 97 3.15 2.56 22.63
C ASP A 97 2.99 2.24 21.14
N ALA A 98 3.90 1.44 20.58
CA ALA A 98 3.97 1.21 19.13
C ALA A 98 4.66 -0.12 18.79
N TRP A 99 4.63 -0.52 17.52
CA TRP A 99 5.40 -1.68 17.06
C TRP A 99 6.89 -1.47 17.32
N ARG A 100 7.51 -2.44 17.99
CA ARG A 100 8.87 -2.33 18.52
C ARG A 100 9.95 -2.83 17.57
N GLY A 101 9.55 -3.30 16.39
CA GLY A 101 10.42 -3.95 15.42
C GLY A 101 10.01 -5.40 15.13
N PRO A 102 10.66 -6.05 14.15
CA PRO A 102 10.28 -7.38 13.67
C PRO A 102 10.18 -8.40 14.80
N TYR A 103 9.11 -9.18 14.81
CA TYR A 103 8.83 -10.24 15.79
C TYR A 103 8.60 -9.79 17.23
N LEU A 104 8.76 -8.50 17.56
CA LEU A 104 8.68 -8.02 18.95
C LEU A 104 7.27 -7.60 19.37
N GLY A 105 6.37 -7.40 18.41
CA GLY A 105 5.03 -6.87 18.66
C GLY A 105 5.04 -5.44 19.19
N VAL A 106 3.85 -4.99 19.60
CA VAL A 106 3.56 -3.65 20.11
C VAL A 106 3.87 -3.55 21.60
N GLY A 107 4.48 -2.43 22.00
CA GLY A 107 4.67 -2.04 23.39
C GLY A 107 5.52 -0.77 23.49
N ASP A 108 6.07 -0.54 24.67
CA ASP A 108 6.88 0.65 24.93
C ASP A 108 8.14 0.70 24.06
N ILE A 109 8.33 1.81 23.36
CA ILE A 109 9.50 2.14 22.55
C ILE A 109 9.79 3.64 22.64
N GLU A 110 11.05 4.02 22.71
CA GLU A 110 11.43 5.43 22.72
C GLU A 110 11.26 6.04 21.31
N ALA A 111 10.71 7.25 21.25
CA ALA A 111 10.33 7.87 19.98
C ALA A 111 11.49 8.06 19.00
N SER A 112 12.68 8.44 19.48
CA SER A 112 13.88 8.67 18.65
C SER A 112 14.43 7.40 17.97
N VAL A 113 14.05 6.21 18.45
CA VAL A 113 14.43 4.93 17.82
C VAL A 113 13.26 4.23 17.11
N TRP A 114 12.04 4.78 17.19
CA TRP A 114 10.87 4.20 16.51
C TRP A 114 11.07 4.16 15.00
N GLN A 115 10.60 3.09 14.36
CA GLN A 115 10.64 2.90 12.91
C GLN A 115 9.26 2.51 12.37
N PRO A 116 8.89 2.93 11.15
CA PRO A 116 7.70 2.45 10.46
C PRO A 116 7.73 0.93 10.23
N TYR A 117 6.56 0.32 10.02
CA TYR A 117 6.47 -1.11 9.68
C TYR A 117 6.98 -1.36 8.26
N GLN A 118 8.29 -1.59 8.13
CA GLN A 118 8.99 -1.81 6.87
C GLN A 118 10.15 -2.79 7.07
N ALA A 119 10.64 -3.39 5.98
CA ALA A 119 11.89 -4.16 6.04
C ALA A 119 13.06 -3.24 6.43
N SER A 120 13.99 -3.74 7.24
CA SER A 120 15.21 -3.00 7.60
C SER A 120 16.09 -2.62 6.39
N THR A 121 15.96 -3.36 5.28
CA THR A 121 16.63 -3.12 4.01
C THR A 121 15.83 -2.25 3.04
N PHE A 122 14.56 -1.95 3.35
CA PHE A 122 13.69 -1.09 2.56
C PHE A 122 13.14 0.03 3.44
N VAL A 123 13.99 1.04 3.62
CA VAL A 123 13.69 2.22 4.43
C VAL A 123 12.57 3.06 3.82
N THR A 124 12.03 3.98 4.62
CA THR A 124 11.05 4.99 4.17
C THR A 124 11.48 5.59 2.82
N PRO A 125 10.62 5.58 1.79
CA PRO A 125 11.03 5.97 0.44
C PRO A 125 11.64 7.37 0.40
N ALA A 126 12.74 7.51 -0.35
CA ALA A 126 13.60 8.70 -0.39
C ALA A 126 13.01 9.86 -1.22
N PHE A 127 11.76 10.23 -0.93
CA PHE A 127 11.04 11.36 -1.50
C PHE A 127 10.02 11.91 -0.50
N ALA A 128 9.60 13.16 -0.70
CA ALA A 128 8.69 13.90 0.17
C ALA A 128 7.39 13.14 0.48
N GLY A 129 6.78 13.44 1.63
CA GLY A 129 5.55 12.80 2.10
C GLY A 129 4.33 13.13 1.22
N TYR A 130 4.05 14.40 1.05
CA TYR A 130 2.81 14.89 0.44
C TYR A 130 2.93 15.00 -1.09
N VAL A 131 1.98 14.53 -1.90
CA VAL A 131 0.85 13.62 -1.56
C VAL A 131 1.26 12.16 -1.59
N SER A 132 0.44 11.24 -1.10
CA SER A 132 0.70 9.80 -1.21
C SER A 132 0.62 9.33 -2.67
N GLY A 133 1.77 8.89 -3.22
CA GLY A 133 1.83 8.36 -4.58
C GLY A 133 0.96 7.10 -4.74
N HIS A 134 1.02 6.18 -3.76
CA HIS A 134 0.13 5.01 -3.71
C HIS A 134 -1.34 5.41 -3.80
N SER A 135 -1.77 6.42 -3.03
CA SER A 135 -3.17 6.87 -3.05
C SER A 135 -3.53 7.47 -4.41
N THR A 136 -2.64 8.28 -4.99
CA THR A 136 -2.86 8.95 -6.28
C THR A 136 -2.95 7.94 -7.44
N PHE A 137 -1.99 7.00 -7.52
CA PHE A 137 -1.99 5.97 -8.55
C PHE A 137 -3.21 5.04 -8.42
N SER A 138 -3.50 4.60 -7.20
CA SER A 138 -4.62 3.70 -6.96
C SER A 138 -5.95 4.36 -7.25
N ALA A 139 -6.11 5.64 -6.92
CA ALA A 139 -7.28 6.42 -7.27
C ALA A 139 -7.48 6.60 -8.77
N ALA A 140 -6.41 6.97 -9.48
CA ALA A 140 -6.47 7.07 -10.93
C ALA A 140 -6.81 5.71 -11.58
N ALA A 141 -6.27 4.62 -11.05
CA ALA A 141 -6.51 3.29 -11.59
C ALA A 141 -7.92 2.78 -11.33
N PHE A 142 -8.42 2.83 -10.08
CA PHE A 142 -9.75 2.34 -9.77
C PHE A 142 -10.81 3.13 -10.52
N ARG A 143 -10.66 4.46 -10.59
CA ARG A 143 -11.60 5.32 -11.29
C ARG A 143 -11.59 5.09 -12.80
N ALA A 144 -10.41 4.87 -13.40
CA ALA A 144 -10.31 4.52 -14.81
C ALA A 144 -10.99 3.17 -15.12
N LEU A 145 -10.87 2.18 -14.23
CA LEU A 145 -11.54 0.88 -14.36
C LEU A 145 -13.07 1.02 -14.24
N GLU A 146 -13.55 1.80 -13.27
CA GLU A 146 -14.98 2.11 -13.13
C GLU A 146 -15.56 2.70 -14.41
N LEU A 147 -14.90 3.73 -14.95
CA LEU A 147 -15.34 4.44 -16.14
C LEU A 147 -15.31 3.53 -17.38
N PHE A 148 -14.26 2.73 -17.54
CA PHE A 148 -14.12 1.83 -18.68
C PHE A 148 -15.17 0.71 -18.68
N TYR A 149 -15.40 0.06 -17.54
CA TYR A 149 -16.35 -1.04 -17.43
C TYR A 149 -17.79 -0.55 -17.15
N ASN A 150 -17.96 0.73 -16.83
CA ASN A 150 -19.23 1.34 -16.40
C ASN A 150 -19.85 0.59 -15.19
N THR A 151 -19.01 0.22 -14.23
CA THR A 151 -19.39 -0.46 -12.97
C THR A 151 -18.27 -0.31 -11.95
N ASP A 152 -18.62 -0.24 -10.67
CA ASP A 152 -17.66 -0.31 -9.57
C ASP A 152 -17.43 -1.75 -9.08
N GLU A 153 -18.00 -2.77 -9.72
CA GLU A 153 -17.67 -4.15 -9.35
C GLU A 153 -16.19 -4.47 -9.61
N TYR A 154 -15.52 -5.11 -8.65
CA TYR A 154 -14.14 -5.60 -8.83
C TYR A 154 -14.14 -6.84 -9.74
N LEU A 155 -13.69 -6.69 -10.99
CA LEU A 155 -13.72 -7.72 -12.04
C LEU A 155 -12.40 -8.50 -12.22
N ALA A 156 -11.41 -8.26 -11.36
CA ALA A 156 -10.20 -9.10 -11.27
C ALA A 156 -10.40 -10.21 -10.21
N PRO A 157 -9.48 -11.19 -10.07
CA PRO A 157 -9.57 -12.20 -9.02
C PRO A 157 -9.78 -11.59 -7.63
N LYS A 158 -10.97 -11.81 -7.05
CA LYS A 158 -11.48 -11.02 -5.91
C LYS A 158 -10.71 -11.19 -4.61
N CYS A 159 -9.98 -12.29 -4.44
CA CYS A 159 -9.33 -12.60 -3.18
C CYS A 159 -7.88 -13.03 -3.36
N ARG A 160 -7.02 -12.55 -2.45
CA ARG A 160 -5.62 -12.93 -2.32
C ARG A 160 -5.41 -13.67 -1.01
N LEU A 161 -4.96 -14.92 -1.10
CA LEU A 161 -4.47 -15.68 0.05
C LEU A 161 -3.02 -15.28 0.35
N ILE A 162 -2.76 -14.99 1.61
CA ILE A 162 -1.43 -14.76 2.19
C ILE A 162 -1.22 -15.84 3.25
N PRO A 163 -0.42 -16.89 2.94
CA PRO A 163 -0.27 -18.02 3.84
C PRO A 163 0.38 -17.67 5.18
N GLN A 164 0.12 -18.49 6.19
CA GLN A 164 0.79 -18.41 7.49
C GLN A 164 2.31 -18.29 7.35
N GLY A 165 2.90 -17.37 8.11
CA GLY A 165 4.35 -17.19 8.22
C GLY A 165 5.04 -16.63 6.97
N THR A 166 4.31 -16.11 5.98
CA THR A 166 4.90 -15.55 4.75
C THR A 166 5.11 -14.04 4.76
N SER A 167 5.03 -13.36 5.93
CA SER A 167 5.44 -11.95 6.02
C SER A 167 6.85 -11.77 5.47
N LEU A 168 7.03 -10.74 4.67
CA LEU A 168 8.32 -10.31 4.14
C LEU A 168 9.23 -9.76 5.24
N TYR A 169 8.66 -9.25 6.33
CA TYR A 169 9.40 -8.53 7.37
C TYR A 169 9.60 -9.38 8.62
N GLU A 170 8.61 -10.21 8.97
CA GLU A 170 8.64 -11.06 10.16
C GLU A 170 8.05 -12.45 9.89
N GLY A 171 8.36 -13.03 8.73
CA GLY A 171 7.94 -14.37 8.34
C GLY A 171 8.56 -15.48 9.19
N ARG A 172 8.02 -16.68 9.08
CA ARG A 172 8.53 -17.86 9.78
C ARG A 172 9.93 -18.21 9.27
N ILE A 173 10.86 -18.43 10.19
CA ILE A 173 12.20 -18.93 9.88
C ILE A 173 12.37 -20.29 10.56
N ASP A 174 12.61 -21.33 9.77
CA ASP A 174 12.80 -22.69 10.28
C ASP A 174 14.21 -22.92 10.85
N ALA A 175 14.32 -23.89 11.75
CA ALA A 175 15.58 -24.26 12.39
C ALA A 175 16.67 -24.58 11.37
N GLY A 176 17.84 -23.94 11.53
CA GLY A 176 18.99 -24.10 10.64
C GLY A 176 19.09 -23.08 9.51
N MET A 177 18.08 -22.21 9.34
CA MET A 177 18.14 -21.10 8.39
C MET A 177 18.78 -19.84 9.00
N PRO A 178 19.44 -18.98 8.20
CA PRO A 178 19.96 -17.69 8.68
C PRO A 178 18.84 -16.84 9.31
N GLY A 179 19.11 -16.26 10.49
CA GLY A 179 18.15 -15.45 11.22
C GLY A 179 17.20 -16.21 12.14
N PHE A 180 17.29 -17.55 12.19
CA PHE A 180 16.50 -18.37 13.11
C PHE A 180 16.79 -18.04 14.58
N ILE A 181 15.74 -17.76 15.35
CA ILE A 181 15.78 -17.56 16.80
C ILE A 181 14.67 -18.42 17.44
N PRO A 182 15.03 -19.48 18.20
CA PRO A 182 14.05 -20.36 18.84
C PRO A 182 13.09 -19.60 19.76
N GLY A 183 11.79 -19.86 19.62
CA GLY A 183 10.75 -19.22 20.41
C GLY A 183 10.45 -17.78 19.99
N LEU A 184 10.96 -17.32 18.85
CA LEU A 184 10.70 -15.98 18.32
C LEU A 184 10.34 -16.01 16.83
N THR A 185 11.16 -16.65 16.00
CA THR A 185 10.95 -16.68 14.53
C THR A 185 10.21 -17.92 14.06
N ASP A 186 9.99 -18.90 14.94
CA ASP A 186 9.38 -20.20 14.66
C ASP A 186 8.05 -20.44 15.38
N ILE A 187 7.61 -19.48 16.20
CA ILE A 187 6.29 -19.49 16.84
C ILE A 187 5.40 -18.40 16.23
N PRO A 188 4.10 -18.67 16.02
CA PRO A 188 3.17 -17.64 15.54
C PRO A 188 2.95 -16.60 16.64
N ASN A 189 2.77 -15.34 16.23
CA ASN A 189 2.25 -14.33 17.16
C ASN A 189 0.81 -14.71 17.59
N GLN A 190 0.35 -14.12 18.69
CA GLN A 190 -0.99 -14.31 19.26
C GLN A 190 -1.75 -12.97 19.36
N GLY A 191 -1.37 -11.98 18.54
CA GLY A 191 -1.94 -10.63 18.52
C GLY A 191 -0.89 -9.51 18.55
N PRO A 192 -1.32 -8.24 18.44
CA PRO A 192 -0.42 -7.10 18.22
C PRO A 192 0.73 -7.00 19.24
N ARG A 193 0.48 -7.29 20.52
CA ARG A 193 1.43 -7.12 21.64
C ARG A 193 2.27 -8.35 21.94
N THR A 194 2.27 -9.33 21.06
CA THR A 194 2.93 -10.61 21.30
C THR A 194 4.10 -10.81 20.33
N GLN A 195 5.06 -11.60 20.78
CA GLN A 195 6.19 -11.99 19.96
C GLN A 195 5.82 -13.15 19.05
N GLY A 196 6.48 -13.25 17.90
CA GLY A 196 6.27 -14.35 16.95
C GLY A 196 6.28 -13.88 15.50
N PHE A 197 6.28 -14.83 14.58
CA PHE A 197 6.15 -14.55 13.15
C PHE A 197 4.74 -14.09 12.78
N SER A 198 4.64 -13.45 11.61
CA SER A 198 3.40 -13.00 10.97
C SER A 198 3.27 -13.58 9.54
N PRO A 199 2.05 -13.79 9.03
CA PRO A 199 0.82 -13.85 9.80
C PRO A 199 0.77 -15.17 10.62
N ALA A 200 0.13 -15.13 11.78
CA ALA A 200 -0.03 -16.28 12.68
C ALA A 200 -0.96 -17.36 12.09
N THR A 201 -1.89 -16.97 11.22
CA THR A 201 -2.73 -17.84 10.40
C THR A 201 -2.82 -17.30 8.99
N ASP A 202 -3.38 -18.09 8.07
CA ASP A 202 -3.68 -17.59 6.72
C ASP A 202 -4.52 -16.31 6.79
N VAL A 203 -4.11 -15.30 6.04
CA VAL A 203 -4.85 -14.04 5.84
C VAL A 203 -5.41 -14.03 4.44
N VAL A 204 -6.65 -13.58 4.28
CA VAL A 204 -7.28 -13.42 2.97
C VAL A 204 -7.70 -11.96 2.82
N LEU A 205 -7.15 -11.29 1.82
CA LEU A 205 -7.58 -9.96 1.40
C LEU A 205 -8.59 -10.12 0.27
N CYS A 206 -9.75 -9.48 0.35
CA CYS A 206 -10.77 -9.57 -0.70
C CYS A 206 -11.41 -8.21 -0.99
N TRP A 207 -11.70 -7.96 -2.25
CA TRP A 207 -12.34 -6.72 -2.70
C TRP A 207 -13.62 -7.02 -3.47
N GLN A 208 -14.66 -6.24 -3.18
CA GLN A 208 -15.92 -6.29 -3.92
C GLN A 208 -16.00 -5.20 -4.97
N THR A 209 -15.31 -4.08 -4.74
CA THR A 209 -15.34 -2.92 -5.63
C THR A 209 -13.95 -2.42 -6.00
N TRP A 210 -13.86 -1.73 -7.14
CA TRP A 210 -12.63 -1.07 -7.56
C TRP A 210 -12.22 -0.02 -6.53
N GLU A 211 -13.16 0.84 -6.13
CA GLU A 211 -12.95 1.86 -5.11
C GLU A 211 -12.39 1.24 -3.81
N ALA A 212 -13.00 0.17 -3.30
CA ALA A 212 -12.54 -0.46 -2.06
C ALA A 212 -11.10 -0.95 -2.16
N SER A 213 -10.71 -1.56 -3.29
CA SER A 213 -9.32 -1.99 -3.50
C SER A 213 -8.35 -0.81 -3.60
N GLY A 214 -8.77 0.27 -4.27
CA GLY A 214 -7.96 1.46 -4.47
C GLY A 214 -7.74 2.26 -3.19
N LEU A 215 -8.80 2.47 -2.42
CA LEU A 215 -8.74 3.11 -1.11
C LEU A 215 -7.91 2.29 -0.13
N GLU A 216 -8.08 0.96 -0.11
CA GLU A 216 -7.30 0.09 0.77
C GLU A 216 -5.79 0.17 0.48
N SER A 217 -5.40 0.29 -0.80
CA SER A 217 -4.02 0.54 -1.20
C SER A 217 -3.43 1.81 -0.57
N GLY A 218 -4.18 2.91 -0.58
CA GLY A 218 -3.79 4.16 0.08
C GLY A 218 -3.79 4.06 1.61
N ILE A 219 -4.83 3.44 2.19
CA ILE A 219 -4.96 3.23 3.65
C ILE A 219 -3.83 2.35 4.18
N SER A 220 -3.33 1.39 3.39
CA SER A 220 -2.20 0.52 3.77
C SER A 220 -0.94 1.28 4.18
N ARG A 221 -0.81 2.56 3.78
CA ARG A 221 0.35 3.40 4.10
C ARG A 221 0.35 3.86 5.57
N PHE A 222 -0.80 3.82 6.24
CA PHE A 222 -0.94 4.17 7.65
C PHE A 222 -0.37 3.10 8.60
N PRO A 223 -0.77 1.81 8.53
CA PRO A 223 -0.09 0.75 9.28
C PRO A 223 1.37 0.58 8.83
N GLY A 224 1.68 0.85 7.56
CA GLY A 224 3.06 0.93 7.08
C GLY A 224 3.86 2.09 7.71
N GLY A 225 3.19 3.08 8.31
CA GLY A 225 3.79 4.17 9.08
C GLY A 225 4.47 5.26 8.26
N ILE A 226 4.15 5.40 6.97
CA ILE A 226 4.92 6.26 6.05
C ILE A 226 4.16 7.46 5.45
N HIS A 227 2.85 7.54 5.62
CA HIS A 227 2.00 8.66 5.20
C HIS A 227 0.98 8.99 6.27
N ILE A 228 0.61 10.27 6.37
CA ILE A 228 -0.52 10.74 7.20
C ILE A 228 -1.83 10.68 6.42
N THR A 229 -2.98 10.83 7.09
CA THR A 229 -4.30 10.76 6.44
C THR A 229 -4.51 11.84 5.39
N GLU A 230 -4.02 13.05 5.60
CA GLU A 230 -4.12 14.13 4.60
C GLU A 230 -3.42 13.78 3.29
N ASP A 231 -2.23 13.15 3.36
CA ASP A 231 -1.51 12.69 2.15
C ASP A 231 -2.35 11.71 1.33
N HIS A 232 -3.25 10.95 1.98
CA HIS A 232 -4.12 9.97 1.35
C HIS A 232 -5.32 10.63 0.69
N PHE A 233 -6.10 11.43 1.42
CA PHE A 233 -7.33 12.03 0.89
C PHE A 233 -7.05 12.95 -0.30
N ASP A 234 -6.09 13.86 -0.18
CA ASP A 234 -5.70 14.73 -1.30
C ASP A 234 -5.13 13.94 -2.47
N GLY A 235 -4.40 12.84 -2.19
CA GLY A 235 -3.92 11.94 -3.22
C GLY A 235 -5.06 11.24 -3.96
N VAL A 236 -6.11 10.82 -3.25
CA VAL A 236 -7.29 10.20 -3.85
C VAL A 236 -8.01 11.20 -4.76
N ASP A 237 -8.25 12.42 -4.27
CA ASP A 237 -8.92 13.48 -5.04
C ASP A 237 -8.18 13.77 -6.35
N ILE A 238 -6.85 13.94 -6.29
CA ILE A 238 -6.01 14.14 -7.48
C ILE A 238 -6.13 12.97 -8.46
N GLY A 239 -6.07 11.72 -7.96
CA GLY A 239 -6.13 10.54 -8.82
C GLY A 239 -7.48 10.37 -9.52
N VAL A 240 -8.59 10.59 -8.81
CA VAL A 240 -9.94 10.52 -9.39
C VAL A 240 -10.11 11.56 -10.49
N GLU A 241 -9.72 12.81 -10.25
CA GLU A 241 -9.83 13.90 -11.24
C GLU A 241 -9.02 13.58 -12.51
N ILE A 242 -7.79 13.06 -12.34
CA ILE A 242 -6.94 12.65 -13.47
C ILE A 242 -7.61 11.56 -14.30
N ALA A 243 -8.18 10.53 -13.68
CA ALA A 243 -8.82 9.45 -14.40
C ALA A 243 -10.00 9.94 -15.25
N GLU A 244 -10.81 10.87 -14.73
CA GLU A 244 -11.94 11.45 -15.46
C GLU A 244 -11.47 12.27 -16.67
N LEU A 245 -10.49 13.15 -16.48
CA LEU A 245 -9.91 13.94 -17.57
C LEU A 245 -9.27 13.08 -18.66
N VAL A 246 -8.52 12.04 -18.26
CA VAL A 246 -7.89 11.11 -19.20
C VAL A 246 -8.94 10.28 -19.92
N PHE A 247 -10.02 9.87 -19.25
CA PHE A 247 -11.10 9.11 -19.86
C PHE A 247 -11.87 9.94 -20.91
N ASP A 248 -12.21 11.19 -20.61
CA ASP A 248 -12.86 12.11 -21.56
C ASP A 248 -12.01 12.31 -22.83
N GLN A 249 -10.69 12.48 -22.65
CA GLN A 249 -9.77 12.58 -23.76
C GLN A 249 -9.66 11.26 -24.54
N ALA A 250 -9.70 10.11 -23.85
CA ALA A 250 -9.68 8.80 -24.48
C ALA A 250 -10.95 8.54 -25.32
N LEU A 251 -12.14 8.91 -24.83
CA LEU A 251 -13.39 8.84 -25.59
C LEU A 251 -13.30 9.63 -26.90
N THR A 252 -12.77 10.85 -26.83
CA THR A 252 -12.53 11.68 -28.03
C THR A 252 -11.61 10.98 -29.03
N LEU A 253 -10.53 10.34 -28.57
CA LEU A 253 -9.59 9.60 -29.41
C LEU A 253 -10.19 8.30 -29.99
N TRP A 254 -11.14 7.69 -29.28
CA TRP A 254 -11.87 6.51 -29.73
C TRP A 254 -13.07 6.84 -30.62
N GLY A 255 -13.38 8.12 -30.81
CA GLY A 255 -14.50 8.60 -31.61
C GLY A 255 -15.87 8.33 -30.98
N GLN A 256 -15.95 8.37 -29.65
CA GLN A 256 -17.18 8.22 -28.86
C GLN A 256 -17.66 9.56 -28.30
#